data_AF-A0A350I4N3-F1
#
_entry.id   AF-A0A350I4N3-F1
#
_cell.length_a   1.000
_cell.length_b   1.000
_cell.length_c   1.000
_cell.angle_alpha   90.00
_cell.angle_beta   90.00
_cell.angle_gamma   90.00
#
_symmetry.space_group_name_H-M   'P 1'
#
loop_
_entity.id
_entity.type
_entity.pdbx_description
1 polymer ?
#
loop_
_entity_poly.entity_id
_entity_poly.type
_entity_poly.pdbx_seq_one_letter_code
_entity_poly.pdbx_strand_id
1 'polypeptide(L)' 'TGFTGPQASVLGREIEPVIRRFLTAQPQRFGVAQKDVMLRGVLIDVDEKTGNTRRIVRIAESIEPQS' A
#
# COMPACT_ATOMS: atom_id res chain seq x y z
N THR A 1 -8.31 5.43 1.32
CA THR A 1 -7.33 4.96 0.32
C THR A 1 -6.61 3.72 0.86
N GLY A 2 -5.96 2.93 0.00
CA GLY A 2 -5.18 1.77 0.42
C GLY A 2 -3.71 2.12 0.70
N PHE A 3 -2.85 1.10 0.76
CA PHE A 3 -1.40 1.25 0.86
C PHE A 3 -0.75 1.22 -0.53
N THR A 4 0.13 2.19 -0.80
CA THR A 4 1.00 2.18 -1.99
C THR A 4 2.34 1.59 -1.60
N GLY A 5 2.70 0.46 -2.21
CA GLY A 5 3.89 -0.29 -1.89
C GLY A 5 3.77 -1.78 -2.20
N PRO A 6 4.74 -2.59 -1.75
CA PRO A 6 4.79 -4.03 -1.97
C PRO A 6 3.52 -4.72 -1.44
N GLN A 7 2.74 -5.38 -2.28
CA GLN A 7 1.52 -6.10 -1.86
C GLN A 7 1.82 -7.49 -1.32
N ALA A 8 2.84 -8.17 -1.84
CA ALA A 8 3.35 -9.43 -1.31
C ALA A 8 4.15 -9.19 -0.01
N SER A 9 3.49 -8.63 1.00
CA SER A 9 4.10 -8.15 2.24
C SER A 9 3.09 -8.14 3.39
N VAL A 10 3.58 -7.95 4.61
CA VAL A 10 2.72 -7.60 5.76
C VAL A 10 2.87 -6.11 6.03
N LEU A 11 1.91 -5.31 5.55
CA LEU A 11 1.91 -3.85 5.68
C LEU A 11 3.24 -3.20 5.20
N GLY A 12 3.76 -3.65 4.06
CA GLY A 12 5.02 -3.17 3.48
C GLY A 12 6.29 -3.83 4.06
N ARG A 13 6.15 -4.73 5.04
CA ARG A 13 7.26 -5.47 5.64
C ARG A 13 7.40 -6.86 5.06
N GLU A 14 8.63 -7.37 5.08
CA GLU A 14 8.90 -8.77 4.78
C GLU A 14 8.04 -9.69 5.65
N ILE A 15 7.51 -10.74 5.04
CA ILE A 15 6.54 -11.63 5.68
C ILE A 15 7.19 -12.44 6.80
N GLU A 16 8.37 -13.03 6.53
CA GLU A 16 9.02 -14.00 7.42
C GLU A 16 9.37 -13.42 8.81
N PRO A 17 10.00 -12.24 8.95
CA PRO A 17 10.30 -11.67 10.27
C PRO A 17 9.04 -11.35 11.08
N VAL A 18 7.96 -10.94 10.41
CA VAL A 18 6.69 -10.63 11.07
C VAL A 18 6.03 -11.90 11.60
N ILE A 19 5.96 -12.97 10.80
CA ILE A 19 5.43 -14.27 11.24
C ILE A 19 6.23 -14.79 12.44
N ARG A 20 7.57 -14.75 12.37
CA ARG A 20 8.43 -15.19 13.48
C ARG A 20 8.15 -14.42 14.77
N ARG A 21 7.99 -13.09 14.70
CA ARG A 21 7.67 -12.26 15.88
C ARG A 21 6.36 -12.68 16.53
N PHE A 22 5.34 -13.07 15.76
CA PHE A 22 4.06 -13.51 16.28
C PHE A 22 4.12 -14.91 16.89
N LEU A 23 4.86 -15.83 16.26
CA LEU A 23 4.99 -17.21 16.75
C LEU A 23 5.86 -17.32 18.01
N THR A 24 6.98 -16.59 18.06
CA THR A 24 7.98 -16.75 19.13
C THR A 24 7.86 -15.69 20.23
N ALA A 25 7.07 -14.64 19.99
CA ALA A 25 7.01 -13.44 20.80
C ALA A 25 8.36 -12.69 20.99
N GLN A 26 9.42 -13.07 20.28
CA GLN A 26 10.75 -12.46 20.38
C GLN A 26 10.95 -11.32 19.39
N PRO A 27 11.72 -10.27 19.71
CA PRO A 27 12.01 -9.16 18.80
C PRO A 27 12.60 -9.63 17.46
N GLN A 28 12.12 -9.08 16.36
CA GLN A 28 12.62 -9.33 15.00
C GLN A 28 12.84 -8.00 14.28
N ARG A 29 13.80 -7.96 13.34
CA ARG A 29 13.97 -6.79 12.45
C ARG A 29 13.02 -6.92 11.27
N PHE A 30 12.21 -5.89 11.03
CA PHE A 30 11.24 -5.88 9.93
C PHE A 30 11.82 -5.18 8.70
N GLY A 31 12.38 -5.97 7.78
CA GLY A 31 12.81 -5.49 6.47
C GLY A 31 11.65 -4.92 5.65
N VAL A 32 11.95 -4.05 4.71
CA VAL A 32 10.96 -3.50 3.76
C VAL A 32 10.87 -4.46 2.58
N ALA A 33 9.66 -4.92 2.26
CA ALA A 33 9.46 -5.77 1.09
C ALA A 33 9.75 -4.97 -0.20
N GLN A 34 10.13 -5.66 -1.28
CA GLN A 34 10.54 -4.98 -2.53
C GLN A 34 9.77 -5.43 -3.77
N LYS A 35 9.02 -6.53 -3.67
CA LYS A 35 8.33 -7.13 -4.82
C LYS A 35 6.87 -6.71 -4.88
N ASP A 36 6.30 -6.75 -6.09
CA ASP A 36 4.86 -6.57 -6.33
C ASP A 36 4.33 -5.23 -5.81
N VAL A 37 4.94 -4.13 -6.25
CA VAL A 37 4.57 -2.78 -5.82
C VAL A 37 3.29 -2.35 -6.54
N MET A 38 2.29 -1.95 -5.76
CA MET A 38 1.04 -1.36 -6.28
C MET A 38 0.89 0.07 -5.78
N LEU A 39 0.35 0.94 -6.63
CA LEU A 39 -0.16 2.25 -6.26
C LEU A 39 -1.66 2.19 -6.01
N ARG A 40 -2.07 2.70 -4.84
CA ARG A 40 -3.46 2.83 -4.44
C ARG A 40 -3.78 4.30 -4.24
N GLY A 41 -4.84 4.75 -4.88
CA GLY A 41 -5.26 6.14 -4.80
C GLY A 41 -6.76 6.30 -5.00
N VAL A 42 -7.21 7.54 -4.97
CA VAL A 42 -8.56 7.91 -5.36
C VAL A 42 -8.49 9.18 -6.21
N LEU A 43 -9.15 9.16 -7.36
CA LEU A 43 -9.36 10.33 -8.20
C LEU A 43 -10.74 10.89 -7.85
N ILE A 44 -10.78 12.16 -7.45
CA ILE A 44 -12.00 12.86 -7.08
C ILE A 44 -12.17 14.04 -8.02
N ASP A 45 -13.33 14.11 -8.68
CA ASP A 45 -13.75 15.24 -9.49
C ASP A 45 -14.68 16.13 -8.64
N VAL A 46 -14.33 17.41 -8.52
CA VAL A 46 -15.01 18.37 -7.64
C VAL A 46 -15.52 19.55 -8.46
N ASP A 47 -16.77 19.93 -8.23
CA ASP A 47 -17.36 21.14 -8.76
C ASP A 47 -16.80 22.36 -8.03
N GLU A 48 -16.01 23.19 -8.73
CA GLU A 48 -15.36 24.36 -8.14
C GLU A 48 -16.34 25.43 -7.62
N LYS A 49 -17.56 25.50 -8.15
CA LYS A 49 -18.54 26.53 -7.76
C LYS A 49 -19.30 26.15 -6.50
N THR A 50 -19.63 24.87 -6.35
CA THR A 50 -20.42 24.38 -5.21
C THR A 50 -19.59 23.70 -4.13
N GLY A 51 -18.36 23.30 -4.45
CA GLY A 51 -17.50 22.47 -3.59
C GLY A 51 -17.94 21.00 -3.53
N ASN A 52 -18.99 20.61 -4.26
CA ASN A 52 -19.51 19.25 -4.22
C ASN A 52 -18.70 18.31 -5.12
N THR A 53 -18.54 17.06 -4.67
CA THR A 53 -17.93 16.02 -5.47
C THR A 53 -18.88 15.51 -6.55
N ARG A 54 -18.43 15.55 -7.81
CA ARG A 54 -19.17 15.03 -8.97
C ARG A 54 -18.90 13.54 -9.20
N ARG A 55 -17.67 13.09 -8.94
CA ARG A 55 -17.26 11.71 -9.18
C ARG A 55 -16.12 11.29 -8.26
N ILE A 56 -16.11 10.01 -7.89
CA ILE A 56 -15.04 9.37 -7.14
C ILE A 56 -14.66 8.07 -7.86
N VAL A 57 -13.38 7.88 -8.15
CA VAL A 57 -12.84 6.67 -8.80
C VAL A 57 -11.66 6.14 -8.00
N ARG A 58 -11.66 4.83 -7.71
CA ARG A 58 -10.51 4.18 -7.07
C ARG A 58 -9.42 3.89 -8.10
N ILE A 59 -8.18 4.18 -7.74
CA ILE A 59 -6.98 3.90 -8.55
C ILE A 59 -6.22 2.73 -7.91
N ALA A 60 -5.81 1.78 -8.74
CA ALA A 60 -5.18 0.53 -8.33
C ALA A 60 -4.25 0.02 -9.43
N GLU A 61 -3.03 0.55 -9.49
CA GLU A 61 -2.08 0.29 -10.58
C GLU A 61 -0.88 -0.51 -10.11
N SER A 62 -0.40 -1.43 -10.93
CA SER A 62 0.88 -2.11 -10.70
C SER A 62 2.01 -1.21 -11.19
N ILE A 63 3.06 -1.07 -10.37
CA ILE A 63 4.24 -0.28 -10.69
C ILE A 63 5.45 -1.20 -10.66
N GLU A 64 6.13 -1.29 -11.80
CA GLU A 64 7.45 -1.90 -11.84
C GLU A 64 8.45 -0.92 -11.19
N PRO A 65 9.20 -1.34 -10.15
CA PRO A 65 10.19 -0.48 -9.55
C PRO A 65 11.28 -0.15 -10.57
N GLN A 66 11.47 1.14 -10.85
CA GLN A 66 12.64 1.60 -11.59
C GLN A 66 13.89 1.20 -10.79
N SER A 67 14.77 0.44 -11.45
CA SER A 67 16.00 -0.13 -10.86
C SER A 67 16.96 0.94 -10.33
#